data_AF-B0PAS6-F1
#
_entry.id   AF-B0PAS6-F1
#
_cell.length_a   1.000
_cell.length_b   1.000
_cell.length_c   1.000
_cell.angle_alpha   90.00
_cell.angle_beta   90.00
_cell.angle_gamma   90.00
#
_symmetry.space_group_name_H-M   'P 1'
#
loop_
_entity.id
_entity.type
_entity.pdbx_description
1 polymer ?
#
loop_
_entity_poly.entity_id
_entity_poly.type
_entity_poly.pdbx_seq_one_letter_code
_entity_poly.pdbx_strand_id
1 'polypeptide(L)'
;MKLNIMGSEWTIEERSEKGDSRLNDCDGYADWTTREIVIEREIIGTLEDMECYIRKVKRHEIVHAFLFECGLHECSGNTEAWAMNETMVDWLARIGPKIYEAWKVAGAV
;
A
#
# COMPACT_ATOMS: atom_id res chain seq x y z
N MET A 1 -13.40 4.10 0.49
CA MET A 1 -13.88 3.12 -0.53
C MET A 1 -13.56 1.71 -0.06
N LYS A 2 -14.26 0.68 -0.54
CA LYS A 2 -14.00 -0.72 -0.16
C LYS A 2 -13.25 -1.48 -1.25
N LEU A 3 -12.37 -2.39 -0.87
CA LEU A 3 -11.60 -3.28 -1.73
C LEU A 3 -11.66 -4.71 -1.20
N ASN A 4 -11.58 -5.70 -2.09
CA ASN A 4 -11.34 -7.08 -1.68
C ASN A 4 -9.85 -7.38 -1.83
N ILE A 5 -9.21 -7.79 -0.73
CA ILE A 5 -7.80 -8.20 -0.69
C ILE A 5 -7.78 -9.65 -0.18
N MET A 6 -7.49 -10.58 -1.09
CA MET A 6 -7.43 -12.03 -0.81
C MET A 6 -8.69 -12.62 -0.12
N GLY A 7 -9.87 -12.11 -0.47
CA GLY A 7 -11.14 -12.55 0.12
C GLY A 7 -11.60 -11.72 1.33
N SER A 8 -10.71 -10.90 1.90
CA SER A 8 -11.02 -9.98 3.00
C SER A 8 -11.47 -8.63 2.48
N GLU A 9 -12.48 -8.03 3.11
CA GLU A 9 -12.91 -6.66 2.80
C GLU A 9 -12.04 -5.65 3.56
N TRP A 10 -11.43 -4.73 2.80
CA TRP A 10 -10.60 -3.64 3.32
C TRP A 10 -11.22 -2.29 2.97
N THR A 11 -11.05 -1.31 3.86
CA THR A 11 -11.49 0.07 3.64
C THR A 11 -10.29 0.97 3.38
N ILE A 12 -10.30 1.71 2.27
CA ILE A 12 -9.37 2.81 1.99
C ILE A 12 -10.00 4.14 2.33
N GLU A 13 -9.30 4.96 3.10
CA GLU A 13 -9.68 6.34 3.41
C GLU A 13 -8.54 7.31 3.14
N GLU A 14 -8.89 8.54 2.81
CA GLU A 14 -7.96 9.67 2.76
C GLU A 14 -8.26 10.55 3.97
N ARG A 15 -7.27 10.82 4.80
CA ARG A 15 -7.38 11.63 6.02
C ARG A 15 -6.29 12.70 6.03
N SER A 16 -6.37 13.61 6.99
CA SER A 16 -5.27 14.52 7.29
C SER A 16 -4.62 14.18 8.62
N GLU A 17 -3.37 14.59 8.82
CA GLU A 17 -2.61 14.34 10.05
C GLU A 17 -3.35 14.88 11.29
N LYS A 18 -4.06 16.00 11.13
CA LYS A 18 -4.92 16.58 12.18
C LYS A 18 -6.12 15.69 12.51
N GLY A 19 -6.66 14.97 11.53
CA GLY A 19 -7.77 14.05 11.68
C GLY A 19 -7.34 12.65 12.16
N ASP A 20 -6.06 12.31 11.99
CA ASP A 20 -5.50 11.02 12.36
C ASP A 20 -4.01 11.14 12.71
N SER A 21 -3.71 11.14 14.02
CA SER A 21 -2.35 11.33 14.53
C SER A 21 -1.39 10.18 14.19
N ARG A 22 -1.89 9.07 13.62
CA ARG A 22 -1.03 7.98 13.14
C ARG A 22 -0.25 8.37 11.88
N LEU A 23 -0.67 9.44 11.20
CA LEU A 23 -0.04 9.95 9.98
C LEU A 23 1.12 10.94 10.25
N ASN A 24 1.42 11.26 11.51
CA ASN A 24 2.46 12.24 11.86
C ASN A 24 3.83 11.98 11.23
N ASP A 25 4.17 10.71 11.01
CA ASP A 25 5.49 10.29 10.51
C ASP A 25 5.39 9.42 9.24
N CYS A 26 4.21 9.36 8.59
CA CYS A 26 4.04 8.58 7.37
C CYS A 26 2.98 9.15 6.43
N ASP A 27 3.14 8.89 5.14
CA ASP A 27 2.20 9.34 4.10
C ASP A 27 0.98 8.42 3.96
N GLY A 28 0.97 7.30 4.68
CA GLY A 28 -0.10 6.32 4.72
C GLY A 28 0.26 5.15 5.63
N TYR A 29 -0.74 4.33 5.95
CA TYR A 29 -0.53 3.08 6.67
C TYR A 29 -1.61 2.05 6.31
N ALA A 30 -1.28 0.78 6.52
CA ALA A 30 -2.22 -0.34 6.51
C ALA A 30 -2.34 -0.95 7.92
N ASP A 31 -3.56 -1.01 8.45
CA ASP A 31 -3.89 -1.65 9.72
C ASP A 31 -4.64 -2.96 9.46
N TRP A 32 -3.93 -4.07 9.55
CA TRP A 32 -4.50 -5.39 9.32
C TRP A 32 -5.52 -5.82 10.37
N THR A 33 -5.49 -5.22 11.57
CA THR A 33 -6.40 -5.57 12.66
C THR A 33 -7.81 -5.03 12.42
N THR A 34 -7.91 -3.86 11.79
CA THR A 34 -9.18 -3.24 11.37
C THR A 34 -9.48 -3.38 9.88
N ARG A 35 -8.49 -3.86 9.10
CA ARG A 35 -8.51 -3.91 7.63
C ARG A 35 -8.74 -2.53 7.01
N GLU A 36 -8.03 -1.55 7.55
CA GLU A 36 -8.07 -0.17 7.08
C GLU A 36 -6.74 0.18 6.40
N ILE A 37 -6.84 0.93 5.32
CA ILE A 37 -5.72 1.63 4.70
C ILE A 37 -6.05 3.11 4.76
N VAL A 38 -5.17 3.89 5.35
CA VAL A 38 -5.34 5.34 5.45
C VAL A 38 -4.20 6.01 4.71
N ILE A 39 -4.52 7.03 3.92
CA ILE A 39 -3.56 7.79 3.13
C ILE A 39 -3.65 9.25 3.55
N GLU A 40 -2.50 9.86 3.81
CA GLU A 40 -2.44 11.29 4.11
C GLU A 40 -2.74 12.11 2.86
N ARG A 41 -3.69 13.04 2.96
CA ARG A 41 -4.19 13.82 1.82
C ARG A 41 -3.65 15.24 1.79
N GLU A 42 -3.22 15.78 2.93
CA GLU A 42 -2.71 17.15 3.03
C GLU A 42 -1.18 17.21 3.02
N ILE A 43 -0.53 16.21 2.42
CA ILE A 43 0.95 16.13 2.31
C ILE A 43 1.48 17.38 1.59
N ILE A 44 2.26 18.17 2.33
CA ILE A 44 3.05 19.28 1.76
C ILE A 44 4.38 18.72 1.27
N GLY A 45 4.36 18.16 0.06
CA GLY A 45 5.55 17.61 -0.59
C GLY A 45 6.30 18.63 -1.45
N THR A 46 7.47 18.23 -1.94
CA THR A 46 8.33 19.04 -2.85
C THR A 46 8.18 18.65 -4.32
N LEU A 47 7.29 17.71 -4.64
CA LEU A 47 7.10 17.20 -5.99
C LEU A 47 6.08 18.06 -6.76
N GLU A 48 6.30 18.20 -8.07
CA GLU A 48 5.37 18.94 -8.93
C GLU A 48 4.03 18.22 -9.11
N ASP A 49 4.04 16.88 -9.23
CA ASP A 49 2.83 16.05 -9.35
C ASP A 49 2.61 15.22 -8.08
N MET A 50 2.07 15.89 -7.06
CA MET A 50 1.70 15.24 -5.80
C MET A 50 0.59 14.19 -5.97
N GLU A 51 -0.29 14.32 -6.97
CA GLU A 51 -1.32 13.32 -7.22
C GLU A 51 -0.73 11.99 -7.71
N CYS A 52 0.32 12.03 -8.54
CA CYS A 52 1.08 10.84 -8.90
C CYS A 52 1.72 10.18 -7.68
N TYR A 53 2.26 10.99 -6.78
CA TYR A 53 2.82 10.53 -5.51
C TYR A 53 1.77 9.83 -4.64
N ILE A 54 0.62 10.47 -4.40
CA ILE A 54 -0.49 9.90 -3.62
C ILE A 54 -0.99 8.58 -4.23
N ARG A 55 -1.09 8.50 -5.56
CA ARG A 55 -1.42 7.22 -6.23
C ARG A 55 -0.39 6.13 -5.95
N LYS A 56 0.90 6.47 -5.85
CA LYS A 56 1.97 5.53 -5.46
C LYS A 56 1.82 5.09 -4.02
N VAL A 57 1.58 6.02 -3.09
CA VAL A 57 1.38 5.71 -1.66
C VAL A 57 0.19 4.77 -1.48
N LYS A 58 -0.93 5.01 -2.17
CA LYS A 58 -2.07 4.06 -2.20
C LYS A 58 -1.66 2.64 -2.61
N ARG A 59 -0.86 2.50 -3.67
CA ARG A 59 -0.39 1.17 -4.10
C ARG A 59 0.56 0.55 -3.08
N HIS A 60 1.37 1.35 -2.43
CA HIS A 60 2.29 0.92 -1.37
C HIS A 60 1.50 0.30 -0.21
N GLU A 61 0.51 1.01 0.34
CA GLU A 61 -0.31 0.46 1.43
C GLU A 61 -1.16 -0.74 1.02
N ILE A 62 -1.64 -0.79 -0.23
CA ILE A 62 -2.33 -1.97 -0.75
C ILE A 62 -1.38 -3.18 -0.79
N VAL A 63 -0.10 -3.00 -1.16
CA VAL A 63 0.88 -4.09 -1.13
C VAL A 63 1.09 -4.60 0.29
N HIS A 64 1.25 -3.70 1.28
CA HIS A 64 1.30 -4.08 2.69
C HIS A 64 0.08 -4.92 3.09
N ALA A 65 -1.14 -4.50 2.72
CA ALA A 65 -2.36 -5.25 3.00
C ALA A 65 -2.37 -6.66 2.38
N PHE A 66 -1.89 -6.83 1.15
CA PHE A 66 -1.71 -8.16 0.54
C PHE A 66 -0.71 -9.01 1.33
N LEU A 67 0.40 -8.42 1.78
CA LEU A 67 1.44 -9.12 2.55
C LEU A 67 0.95 -9.54 3.94
N PHE A 68 0.07 -8.75 4.57
CA PHE A 68 -0.64 -9.15 5.78
C PHE A 68 -1.60 -10.32 5.53
N GLU A 69 -2.51 -10.21 4.54
CA GLU A 69 -3.53 -11.23 4.30
C GLU A 69 -2.95 -12.58 3.84
N CYS A 70 -1.80 -12.59 3.15
CA CYS A 70 -1.10 -13.85 2.81
C CYS A 70 -0.16 -14.36 3.92
N GLY A 71 -0.04 -13.65 5.05
CA GLY A 71 0.80 -14.02 6.19
C GLY A 71 2.31 -13.84 5.98
N LEU A 72 2.76 -13.31 4.84
CA LEU A 72 4.19 -13.12 4.56
C LEU A 72 4.81 -12.03 5.41
N HIS A 73 4.04 -10.97 5.73
CA HIS A 73 4.51 -9.91 6.60
C HIS A 73 5.00 -10.47 7.95
N GLU A 74 4.26 -11.41 8.56
CA GLU A 74 4.64 -12.02 9.84
C GLU A 74 5.64 -13.18 9.70
N CYS A 75 5.54 -13.98 8.64
CA CYS A 75 6.31 -15.21 8.50
C CYS A 75 7.70 -15.02 7.87
N SER A 76 8.00 -13.87 7.26
CA SER A 76 9.26 -13.64 6.55
C SER A 76 10.46 -13.35 7.45
N GLY A 77 10.28 -13.25 8.77
CA GLY A 77 11.33 -12.89 9.73
C GLY A 77 12.54 -13.83 9.73
N ASN A 78 12.34 -15.12 9.46
CA ASN A 78 13.44 -16.09 9.32
C ASN A 78 14.23 -15.95 8.00
N THR A 79 13.79 -15.06 7.11
CA THR A 79 14.37 -14.75 5.80
C THR A 79 14.59 -13.25 5.64
N GLU A 80 15.26 -12.63 6.62
CA GLU A 80 15.59 -11.19 6.62
C GLU A 80 14.38 -10.25 6.56
N ALA A 81 13.17 -10.73 6.89
CA ALA A 81 11.93 -9.96 6.89
C ALA A 81 11.67 -9.24 5.55
N TRP A 82 12.00 -9.87 4.41
CA TRP A 82 11.89 -9.25 3.09
C TRP A 82 10.47 -8.74 2.75
N ALA A 83 9.43 -9.34 3.32
CA ALA A 83 8.05 -8.90 3.12
C ALA A 83 7.69 -7.67 3.99
N MET A 84 8.47 -7.36 5.01
CA MET A 84 8.38 -6.11 5.78
C MET A 84 9.33 -5.03 5.24
N ASN A 85 10.10 -5.35 4.19
CA ASN A 85 11.09 -4.44 3.65
C ASN A 85 10.42 -3.36 2.78
N GLU A 86 10.44 -2.12 3.26
CA GLU A 86 9.88 -0.95 2.57
C GLU A 86 10.38 -0.77 1.12
N THR A 87 11.63 -1.15 0.84
CA THR A 87 12.19 -1.09 -0.53
C THR A 87 11.48 -2.09 -1.45
N MET A 88 11.20 -3.30 -0.96
CA MET A 88 10.49 -4.33 -1.72
C MET A 88 9.02 -3.94 -1.95
N VAL A 89 8.37 -3.40 -0.93
CA VAL A 89 7.00 -2.90 -1.01
C VAL A 89 6.91 -1.74 -2.01
N ASP A 90 7.81 -0.76 -1.91
CA ASP A 90 7.81 0.39 -2.82
C ASP A 90 8.13 -0.01 -4.26
N TRP A 91 9.06 -0.93 -4.45
CA TRP A 91 9.38 -1.50 -5.76
C TRP A 91 8.14 -2.12 -6.39
N LEU A 92 7.43 -3.00 -5.66
CA LEU A 92 6.23 -3.64 -6.17
C LEU A 92 5.11 -2.63 -6.43
N ALA A 93 4.92 -1.64 -5.55
CA ALA A 93 3.95 -0.56 -5.74
C ALA A 93 4.21 0.28 -7.00
N ARG A 94 5.48 0.45 -7.39
CA ARG A 94 5.87 1.18 -8.61
C ARG A 94 5.68 0.36 -9.88
N ILE A 95 6.04 -0.92 -9.85
CA ILE A 95 6.05 -1.74 -11.08
C ILE A 95 4.80 -2.59 -11.24
N GLY A 96 4.04 -2.82 -10.18
CA GLY A 96 2.84 -3.66 -10.17
C GLY A 96 1.86 -3.37 -11.31
N PRO A 97 1.49 -2.09 -11.57
CA PRO A 97 0.63 -1.76 -12.71
C PRO A 97 1.22 -2.18 -14.06
N LYS A 98 2.54 -2.10 -14.23
CA LYS A 98 3.23 -2.50 -15.48
C LYS A 98 3.29 -4.03 -15.63
N ILE A 99 3.52 -4.75 -14.52
CA ILE A 99 3.45 -6.21 -14.49
C ILE A 99 2.04 -6.68 -14.87
N TYR A 100 1.02 -6.12 -14.23
CA TYR A 100 -0.37 -6.46 -14.49
C TYR A 100 -0.78 -6.15 -15.93
N GLU A 101 -0.32 -5.03 -16.49
CA GLU A 101 -0.51 -4.71 -17.90
C GLU A 101 0.14 -5.75 -18.82
N ALA A 102 1.37 -6.17 -18.53
CA ALA A 102 2.04 -7.21 -19.30
C ALA A 102 1.29 -8.55 -19.25
N TRP A 103 0.74 -8.93 -18.10
CA TRP A 103 -0.10 -10.13 -17.98
C TRP A 103 -1.36 -10.03 -18.85
N LYS A 104 -2.06 -8.90 -18.85
CA LYS A 104 -3.24 -8.68 -19.71
C LYS A 104 -2.90 -8.81 -21.18
N VAL A 105 -1.81 -8.15 -21.63
CA VAL A 105 -1.35 -8.21 -23.03
C VAL A 105 -0.98 -9.63 -23.45
N ALA A 106 -0.42 -10.42 -22.53
CA ALA A 106 -0.08 -11.81 -22.75
C ALA A 106 -1.28 -12.78 -22.66
N GLY A 107 -2.48 -12.31 -22.29
CA GLY A 107 -3.64 -13.17 -22.04
C GLY A 107 -3.48 -14.08 -20.81
N ALA A 108 -2.67 -13.66 -19.83
CA ALA A 108 -2.39 -14.40 -18.59
C ALA A 108 -3.32 -14.01 -17.43
N VAL A 109 -4.18 -12.99 -17.60
CA VAL A 109 -5.24 -12.53 -16.69
C VAL A 109 -6.41 -11.95 -17.48
#